data_AF-A0A349QWT3-F1
#
_entry.id   AF-A0A349QWT3-F1
#
_cell.length_a   1.000
_cell.length_b   1.000
_cell.length_c   1.000
_cell.angle_alpha   90.00
_cell.angle_beta   90.00
_cell.angle_gamma   90.00
#
_symmetry.space_group_name_H-M   'P 1'
#
loop_
_entity.id
_entity.type
_entity.pdbx_description
1 polymer ?
#
loop_
_entity_poly.entity_id
_entity_poly.type
_entity_poly.pdbx_seq_one_letter_code
_entity_poly.pdbx_strand_id
1 'polypeptide(L)' 'MKKLTYQIKIHAPVPRVFKTMLDKETYKQWTSAFNPSSDFEGIWDKGQKIHFTG' A
#
# COMPACT_ATOMS: atom_id res chain seq x y z
N MET A 1 -6.80 4.01 23.89
CA MET A 1 -6.90 3.33 22.57
C MET A 1 -6.05 2.06 22.62
N LYS A 2 -6.56 0.94 22.12
CA LYS A 2 -5.77 -0.31 22.02
C LYS A 2 -4.93 -0.29 20.74
N LYS A 3 -3.66 -0.70 20.84
CA LYS A 3 -2.79 -0.89 19.66
C LYS A 3 -2.98 -2.32 19.16
N LEU A 4 -3.24 -2.46 17.86
CA LEU A 4 -3.36 -3.75 17.20
C LEU A 4 -2.10 -3.98 16.36
N THR A 5 -1.57 -5.19 16.42
CA THR A 5 -0.41 -5.63 15.64
C THR A 5 -0.84 -6.76 14.73
N TYR A 6 -0.51 -6.67 13.44
CA TYR A 6 -0.79 -7.68 12.44
C TYR A 6 0.53 -8.12 11.79
N GLN A 7 0.67 -9.42 11.53
CA GLN A 7 1.85 -9.99 10.89
C GLN A 7 1.45 -11.15 9.97
N ILE A 8 2.05 -11.19 8.79
CA ILE A 8 1.99 -12.32 7.87
C ILE A 8 3.39 -12.59 7.31
N LYS A 9 3.68 -13.85 6.97
CA LYS A 9 4.92 -14.23 6.30
C LYS A 9 4.66 -14.30 4.80
N ILE A 10 5.37 -13.49 4.03
CA ILE A 10 5.27 -13.47 2.55
C ILE A 10 6.51 -14.16 1.98
N HIS A 11 6.31 -15.23 1.21
CA HIS A 11 7.39 -15.94 0.53
C HIS A 11 7.78 -15.25 -0.78
N ALA A 12 8.34 -14.05 -0.67
CA ALA A 12 8.83 -13.27 -1.81
C ALA A 12 10.04 -12.40 -1.41
N PRO A 13 10.91 -12.04 -2.38
CA PRO A 13 11.97 -11.07 -2.13
C PRO A 13 11.44 -9.73 -1.65
N VAL A 14 12.16 -9.07 -0.75
CA VAL A 14 11.81 -7.76 -0.21
C VAL A 14 11.46 -6.72 -1.30
N PRO A 15 12.24 -6.55 -2.38
CA PRO A 15 11.92 -5.57 -3.42
C PRO A 15 10.58 -5.81 -4.10
N ARG A 16 10.17 -7.07 -4.27
CA ARG A 16 8.88 -7.43 -4.87
C ARG A 16 7.74 -7.01 -3.95
N VAL A 17 7.87 -7.23 -2.65
CA VAL A 17 6.85 -6.83 -1.66
C VAL A 17 6.69 -5.31 -1.64
N PHE A 18 7.79 -4.55 -1.59
CA PHE A 18 7.74 -3.09 -1.64
C PHE A 18 7.09 -2.58 -2.93
N LYS A 19 7.49 -3.12 -4.09
CA LYS A 19 6.90 -2.77 -5.38
C LYS A 19 5.39 -3.03 -5.39
N THR A 20 4.95 -4.23 -4.99
CA THR A 20 3.52 -4.58 -4.95
C THR A 20 2.72 -3.67 -4.01
N MET A 21 3.30 -3.26 -2.88
CA MET A 21 2.63 -2.39 -1.92
C MET A 21 2.47 -0.95 -2.43
N LEU A 22 3.47 -0.40 -3.13
CA LEU A 22 3.62 1.04 -3.34
C LEU A 22 3.51 1.48 -4.80
N ASP A 23 3.64 0.58 -5.77
CA ASP A 23 3.41 0.93 -7.18
C ASP A 23 1.93 1.22 -7.43
N LYS A 24 1.67 2.22 -8.27
CA LYS A 24 0.32 2.74 -8.57
C LYS A 24 -0.64 1.66 -9.06
N GLU A 25 -0.20 0.77 -9.95
CA GLU A 25 -1.06 -0.28 -10.53
C GLU A 25 -1.40 -1.37 -9.52
N THR A 26 -0.40 -1.85 -8.76
CA THR A 26 -0.60 -2.93 -7.80
C THR A 26 -1.30 -2.45 -6.53
N TYR A 27 -1.11 -1.18 -6.15
CA TYR A 27 -1.87 -0.54 -5.08
C TYR A 27 -3.38 -0.71 -5.30
N LYS A 28 -3.87 -0.25 -6.45
CA LYS A 28 -5.29 -0.36 -6.84
C LYS A 28 -5.83 -1.78 -6.71
N GLN A 29 -5.01 -2.76 -7.13
CA GLN A 29 -5.40 -4.17 -7.09
C GLN A 29 -5.60 -4.66 -5.65
N TRP A 30 -4.63 -4.47 -4.76
CA TRP A 30 -4.73 -5.01 -3.41
C TRP A 30 -5.68 -4.20 -2.52
N THR A 31 -5.83 -2.88 -2.74
CA THR A 31 -6.80 -2.05 -2.01
C THR A 31 -8.24 -2.26 -2.45
N SER A 32 -8.48 -2.90 -3.61
CA SER A 32 -9.84 -3.15 -4.11
C SER A 32 -10.71 -3.97 -3.15
N ALA A 33 -10.08 -4.81 -2.30
CA ALA A 33 -10.76 -5.56 -1.26
C ALA A 33 -11.39 -4.65 -0.17
N PHE A 34 -10.84 -3.44 0.02
CA PHE A 34 -11.34 -2.43 0.94
C PHE A 34 -12.25 -1.42 0.22
N ASN A 35 -11.80 -0.89 -0.92
CA ASN A 35 -12.57 0.04 -1.75
C ASN A 35 -12.10 -0.06 -3.23
N PRO A 36 -12.98 -0.45 -4.19
CA PRO A 36 -12.65 -0.63 -5.61
C PRO A 36 -12.10 0.60 -6.34
N SER A 37 -12.43 1.81 -5.89
CA SER A 37 -11.96 3.07 -6.49
C SER A 37 -10.68 3.61 -5.83
N SER A 38 -10.12 2.89 -4.85
CA SER A 38 -8.92 3.33 -4.11
C SER A 38 -7.76 3.67 -5.04
N ASP A 39 -7.17 4.85 -4.83
CA ASP A 39 -5.99 5.33 -5.53
C ASP A 39 -5.17 6.27 -4.63
N PHE A 40 -3.97 6.69 -5.07
CA PHE A 40 -3.17 7.69 -4.36
C PHE A 40 -2.35 8.59 -5.29
N GLU A 41 -2.31 9.89 -5.05
CA GLU A 41 -1.41 10.83 -5.74
C GLU A 41 -0.23 11.20 -4.84
N GLY A 42 0.98 11.25 -5.40
CA GLY A 42 2.20 11.62 -4.67
C GLY A 42 3.32 10.57 -4.74
N ILE A 43 4.34 10.76 -3.90
CA ILE A 43 5.57 9.95 -3.90
C ILE A 43 5.74 9.29 -2.52
N TRP A 44 6.02 7.99 -2.53
CA TRP A 44 6.39 7.22 -1.35
C TRP A 44 7.85 7.45 -0.95
N ASP A 45 8.15 8.67 -0.48
CA ASP A 45 9.46 9.03 0.05
C ASP A 45 9.34 9.82 1.36
N LYS A 46 10.39 9.76 2.19
CA LYS A 46 10.37 10.34 3.53
C LYS A 46 10.14 11.86 3.48
N GLY A 47 9.11 12.31 4.18
CA GLY A 47 8.74 13.73 4.23
C GLY A 47 7.90 14.22 3.05
N GLN A 48 7.63 13.36 2.06
CA GLN A 48 6.70 13.67 0.98
C GLN A 48 5.25 13.50 1.41
N LYS A 49 4.35 14.17 0.69
CA LYS A 49 2.91 14.05 0.89
C LYS A 49 2.31 13.05 -0.07
N ILE A 50 1.35 12.28 0.43
CA ILE A 50 0.52 11.37 -0.37
C ILE A 50 -0.93 11.75 -0.13
N HIS A 51 -1.69 11.85 -1.21
CA HIS A 51 -3.12 12.11 -1.20
C HIS A 51 -3.86 10.85 -1.64
N PHE A 52 -4.49 10.15 -0.70
CA PHE A 52 -5.31 8.97 -0.99
C PHE A 52 -6.70 9.40 -1.47
N THR A 53 -7.19 8.75 -2.51
CA THR A 53 -8.50 9.00 -3.13
C THR A 53 -9.26 7.70 -3.33
N GLY A 54 -10.55 7.81 -3.65
CA GLY A 54 -11.42 6.68 -3.93
C GLY A 54 -12.56 6.51 -2.95
#